data_AF-A0A668U9D5-F1
#
_entry.id   AF-A0A668U9D5-F1
#
_cell.length_a   1.000
_cell.length_b   1.000
_cell.length_c   1.000
_cell.angle_alpha   90.00
_cell.angle_beta   90.00
_cell.angle_gamma   90.00
#
_symmetry.space_group_name_H-M   'P 1'
#
loop_
_entity.id
_entity.type
_entity.pdbx_description
1 polymer ?
#
loop_
_entity_poly.entity_id
_entity_poly.type
_entity_poly.pdbx_seq_one_letter_code
_entity_poly.pdbx_strand_id
1 'polypeptide(L)' 'MGRHFGNLAKVRHIITYSLSPFEQRAFPNYFSKGIPNVWRRVTSSFFKVAPPGATASISRARGRIQPTTRTINEHAPPF' A
#
# COMPACT_ATOMS: atom_id res chain seq x y z
N MET A 1 21.80 5.51 24.02
CA MET A 1 22.78 6.46 23.45
C MET A 1 22.19 7.05 22.18
N GLY A 2 21.51 8.20 22.27
CA GLY A 2 20.67 8.76 21.20
C GLY A 2 21.49 9.43 20.10
N ARG A 3 21.00 9.41 18.86
CA ARG A 3 21.54 10.23 17.77
C ARG A 3 21.10 11.68 18.02
N HIS A 4 22.05 12.61 18.12
CA HIS A 4 21.79 14.03 18.36
C HIS A 4 22.23 14.87 17.16
N PHE A 5 21.53 15.97 16.91
CA PHE A 5 21.97 16.99 15.96
C PHE A 5 23.39 17.45 16.32
N GLY A 6 24.25 17.60 15.30
CA GLY A 6 25.68 17.90 15.48
C GLY A 6 26.60 16.67 15.46
N ASN A 7 26.10 15.45 15.72
CA ASN A 7 26.88 14.20 15.63
C ASN A 7 26.13 13.13 14.81
N LEU A 8 25.62 13.52 13.63
CA LEU A 8 24.87 12.64 12.72
C LEU A 8 25.77 12.07 11.61
N ALA A 9 26.47 12.96 10.90
CA ALA A 9 27.32 12.62 9.77
C ALA A 9 28.28 13.77 9.45
N LYS A 10 29.42 13.45 8.84
CA LYS A 10 30.34 14.43 8.26
C LYS A 10 29.95 14.67 6.79
N VAL A 11 29.26 15.77 6.51
CA VAL A 11 28.83 16.18 5.17
C VAL A 11 29.64 17.40 4.72
N ARG A 12 30.07 17.47 3.46
CA ARG A 12 30.86 18.58 2.91
C ARG A 12 30.30 18.99 1.54
N HIS A 13 30.35 20.28 1.22
CA HIS A 13 30.03 20.86 -0.09
C HIS A 13 28.59 20.63 -0.60
N ILE A 14 27.59 20.65 0.29
CA ILE A 14 26.16 20.63 -0.11
C ILE A 14 25.55 21.98 0.22
N ILE A 15 25.02 22.67 -0.80
CA ILE A 15 24.26 23.91 -0.64
C ILE A 15 22.80 23.58 -0.87
N THR A 16 21.92 23.99 0.04
CA THR A 16 20.47 23.78 -0.04
C THR A 16 19.78 25.13 -0.01
N TYR A 17 18.84 25.34 -0.92
CA TYR A 17 18.04 26.55 -1.01
C TYR A 17 16.60 26.25 -0.59
N SER A 18 16.00 27.16 0.16
CA SER A 18 14.61 27.06 0.63
C SER A 18 13.94 28.41 0.56
N LEU A 19 12.69 28.45 0.13
CA LEU A 19 11.85 29.64 0.17
C LEU A 19 11.05 29.68 1.48
N SER A 20 10.75 30.87 1.99
CA SER A 20 9.89 31.03 3.19
C SER A 20 8.53 30.37 2.99
N PRO A 21 7.97 29.65 3.98
CA PRO A 21 6.64 29.04 3.87
C PRO A 21 5.53 30.03 3.54
N PHE A 22 5.66 31.29 3.97
CA PHE A 22 4.68 32.35 3.71
C PHE A 22 4.67 32.83 2.25
N GLU A 23 5.70 32.48 1.48
CA GLU A 23 5.83 32.80 0.06
C GLU A 23 5.48 31.60 -0.83
N GLN A 24 5.40 30.41 -0.24
CA GLN A 24 5.04 29.18 -0.95
C GLN A 24 3.54 28.95 -0.93
N ARG A 25 3.03 28.32 -1.99
CA ARG A 25 1.66 27.76 -1.98
C ARG A 25 1.68 26.46 -1.18
N ALA A 26 0.68 26.25 -0.31
CA ALA A 26 0.59 25.02 0.48
C ALA A 26 0.34 23.75 -0.37
N PHE A 27 -0.38 23.87 -1.49
CA PHE A 27 -0.69 22.75 -2.40
C PHE A 27 -0.33 23.08 -3.86
N PRO A 28 0.97 23.20 -4.19
CA PRO A 28 1.38 23.45 -5.55
C PRO A 28 1.22 22.18 -6.39
N ASN A 29 0.75 22.30 -7.63
CA ASN A 29 0.66 21.19 -8.59
C ASN A 29 -0.11 19.95 -8.08
N TYR A 30 -1.12 20.17 -7.23
CA TYR A 30 -1.86 19.08 -6.59
C TYR A 30 -2.41 18.06 -7.60
N PHE A 31 -3.06 18.51 -8.66
CA PHE A 31 -3.60 17.63 -9.69
C PHE A 31 -2.55 17.23 -10.72
N SER A 32 -1.78 18.19 -11.24
CA SER A 32 -0.82 17.97 -12.33
C SER A 32 0.38 17.10 -11.94
N LYS A 33 0.77 17.08 -10.66
CA LYS A 33 1.86 16.24 -10.15
C LYS A 33 1.40 15.24 -9.11
N GLY A 34 0.42 15.59 -8.27
CA GLY A 34 -0.07 14.69 -7.21
C GLY A 34 -0.73 13.44 -7.78
N ILE A 35 -1.76 13.58 -8.62
CA ILE A 35 -2.47 12.41 -9.19
C ILE A 35 -1.53 11.51 -10.00
N PRO A 36 -0.71 12.01 -10.95
CA PRO A 36 0.22 11.15 -11.68
C PRO A 36 1.23 10.43 -10.77
N ASN A 37 1.72 11.09 -9.71
CA ASN A 37 2.64 10.45 -8.78
C ASN A 37 1.95 9.40 -7.90
N VAL A 38 0.70 9.62 -7.49
CA VAL A 38 -0.10 8.63 -6.77
C VAL A 38 -0.34 7.41 -7.67
N TRP A 39 -0.74 7.61 -8.93
CA TRP A 39 -0.92 6.52 -9.88
C TRP A 39 0.37 5.72 -10.08
N ARG A 40 1.50 6.39 -10.28
CA ARG A 40 2.82 5.74 -10.39
C ARG A 40 3.15 4.93 -9.13
N ARG A 41 2.85 5.45 -7.93
CA ARG A 41 3.10 4.73 -6.66
C ARG A 41 2.21 3.48 -6.56
N VAL A 42 0.91 3.61 -6.81
CA VAL A 42 -0.05 2.50 -6.74
C VAL A 42 0.34 1.39 -7.71
N THR A 43 0.57 1.73 -8.99
CA THR A 43 0.94 0.75 -10.01
C THR A 43 2.28 0.06 -9.72
N SER A 44 3.25 0.77 -9.14
CA SER A 44 4.55 0.18 -8.78
C SER A 44 4.48 -0.87 -7.66
N SER A 45 3.46 -0.80 -6.80
CA SER A 45 3.25 -1.74 -5.69
C SER A 45 2.13 -2.74 -5.93
N PHE A 46 1.26 -2.51 -6.93
CA PHE A 46 0.03 -3.26 -7.12
C PHE A 46 0.28 -4.77 -7.20
N PHE A 47 1.22 -5.21 -8.03
CA PHE A 47 1.54 -6.64 -8.19
C PHE A 47 2.28 -7.26 -7.00
N LYS A 48 2.78 -6.45 -6.05
CA LYS A 48 3.38 -6.96 -4.82
C LYS A 48 2.33 -7.22 -3.74
N VAL A 49 1.24 -6.43 -3.73
CA VAL A 49 0.24 -6.46 -2.65
C VAL A 49 -1.06 -7.16 -3.09
N ALA A 50 -1.51 -6.95 -4.32
CA ALA A 50 -2.79 -7.46 -4.80
C ALA A 50 -2.84 -9.00 -4.89
N PRO A 51 -1.81 -9.73 -5.36
CA PRO A 51 -1.88 -11.19 -5.47
C PRO A 51 -2.10 -11.92 -4.13
N PRO A 52 -1.30 -11.70 -3.06
CA PRO A 52 -1.56 -12.38 -1.79
C PRO A 52 -2.92 -12.00 -1.18
N GLY A 53 -3.37 -10.75 -1.35
CA GLY A 53 -4.69 -10.32 -0.91
C GLY A 53 -5.85 -11.02 -1.64
N ALA A 54 -5.71 -11.19 -2.97
CA ALA A 54 -6.68 -11.92 -3.78
C ALA A 54 -6.70 -13.41 -3.41
N THR A 55 -5.54 -14.04 -3.24
CA THR A 55 -5.43 -15.45 -2.84
C THR A 55 -6.07 -15.68 -1.47
N ALA A 56 -5.83 -14.79 -0.49
CA ALA A 56 -6.43 -14.91 0.84
C ALA A 56 -7.97 -14.81 0.79
N SER A 57 -8.50 -13.91 -0.04
CA SER A 57 -9.94 -13.73 -0.22
C SER A 57 -10.59 -14.97 -0.86
N ILE A 58 -9.92 -15.55 -1.87
CA ILE A 58 -10.37 -16.79 -2.54
C ILE A 58 -10.33 -17.98 -1.57
N SER A 59 -9.24 -18.13 -0.80
CA SER A 59 -9.10 -19.19 0.21
C SER A 59 -10.24 -19.14 1.24
N ARG A 60 -10.55 -17.93 1.74
CA ARG A 60 -11.66 -17.70 2.67
C ARG A 60 -13.03 -17.98 2.05
N ALA A 61 -13.23 -17.67 0.78
CA ALA A 61 -14.46 -18.00 0.07
C ALA A 61 -14.62 -19.53 -0.09
N ARG A 62 -13.54 -20.24 -0.44
CA ARG A 62 -13.54 -21.70 -0.57
C ARG A 62 -13.87 -22.41 0.75
N GLY A 63 -13.31 -21.95 1.88
CA GLY A 63 -13.59 -22.50 3.20
C GLY A 63 -15.05 -22.36 3.64
N ARG A 64 -15.79 -21.37 3.14
CA ARG A 64 -17.22 -21.19 3.44
C ARG A 64 -18.14 -22.14 2.67
N ILE A 65 -17.74 -22.61 1.49
CA ILE A 65 -18.58 -23.44 0.61
C ILE A 65 -18.49 -24.94 0.99
N GLN A 66 -17.31 -25.40 1.43
CA GLN A 66 -17.06 -26.81 1.77
C GLN A 66 -17.99 -27.42 2.84
N PRO A 67 -18.31 -26.76 3.97
CA PRO A 67 -19.22 -27.34 4.97
C PRO A 67 -20.65 -27.48 4.44
N THR A 68 -21.13 -26.50 3.67
CA THR A 68 -22.47 -26.56 3.05
C THR A 68 -22.58 -27.72 2.08
N THR A 69 -21.58 -27.92 1.22
CA THR A 69 -21.59 -29.01 0.22
C THR A 69 -21.46 -30.40 0.85
N ARG A 70 -20.82 -30.54 2.01
CA ARG A 70 -20.75 -31.84 2.71
C ARG A 70 -22.11 -32.25 3.30
N THR A 71 -22.80 -31.32 3.97
CA THR A 71 -24.12 -31.61 4.56
C THR A 71 -25.20 -32.00 3.55
N ILE A 72 -25.20 -31.39 2.35
CA ILE A 72 -26.16 -31.74 1.29
C ILE A 72 -25.90 -33.10 0.65
N ASN A 73 -24.64 -33.54 0.59
CA ASN A 73 -24.28 -34.85 0.04
C ASN A 73 -24.49 -35.97 1.07
N GLU A 74 -24.35 -35.67 2.37
CA GLU A 74 -24.61 -36.61 3.46
C GLU A 74 -26.12 -36.81 3.71
N HIS A 75 -26.97 -35.85 3.32
CA HIS A 75 -28.42 -35.91 3.48
C HIS A 75 -29.18 -36.23 2.18
N ALA A 76 -28.48 -36.57 1.10
CA ALA A 76 -29.09 -36.97 -0.15
C ALA A 76 -29.68 -38.39 -0.01
N PRO A 77 -30.98 -38.60 -0.31
CA PRO A 77 -31.56 -39.95 -0.26
C PRO A 77 -30.90 -40.83 -1.32
N PRO A 78 -30.60 -42.11 -1.00
CA PRO A 78 -30.14 -43.06 -2.01
C PRO A 78 -31.30 -43.31 -2.99
N PHE A 79 -31.08 -43.01 -4.26
CA PHE A 79 -31.91 -43.53 -5.35
C PHE A 79 -31.45 -44.93 -5.70
#